data_AF-A0A965T7G8-F1
#
_entry.id   AF-A0A965T7G8-F1
#
_cell.length_a   1.000
_cell.length_b   1.000
_cell.length_c   1.000
_cell.angle_alpha   90.00
_cell.angle_beta   90.00
_cell.angle_gamma   90.00
#
_symmetry.space_group_name_H-M   'P 1'
#
loop_
_entity.id
_entity.type
_entity.pdbx_description
1 polymer ?
#
loop_
_entity_poly.entity_id
_entity_poly.type
_entity_poly.pdbx_seq_one_letter_code
_entity_poly.pdbx_strand_id
1 'polypeptide(L)'
;MRKILQNITILILCFILILAVSGCKEDIIVDLPDDTIPLYTYVLLDGGIAPPAEVVESAIYDIDAVFADNELTTEEKVALMLKYSAYNETKAYRYSYFNSTIGTTSLSNNSGTLIYQRFRKQNLNAKYDVTLKLPVNHNFDAIAKFFVTDSTIRLVSEGKYFRMSGDDATYCENGLLSSGGWKKVSGKFNVNENISESQNYVDAQKSAINYDCTNIIAEGAALELIESVEGNYYRLTFSVDIVVANNDSATTNKLKEDNGGNNMGYKYLNITADIWTSGFMRTYRAEESWEGNIKKIYQGTAQSNIYIVFSYSERDNDMSGGIAIKDGLL
;
A
#
# COMPACT_ATOMS: atom_id res chain seq x y z
N MET A 1 -4.15 -41.94 14.03
CA MET A 1 -5.10 -41.16 13.21
C MET A 1 -5.12 -39.65 13.47
N ARG A 2 -4.48 -39.11 14.54
CA ARG A 2 -4.42 -37.64 14.77
C ARG A 2 -3.36 -36.87 13.95
N LYS A 3 -2.39 -37.56 13.32
CA LYS A 3 -1.33 -36.92 12.50
C LYS A 3 -1.69 -36.69 11.03
N ILE A 4 -2.79 -37.26 10.54
CA ILE A 4 -3.21 -37.13 9.13
C ILE A 4 -4.12 -35.90 8.92
N LEU A 5 -4.82 -35.43 9.97
CA LEU A 5 -5.68 -34.24 9.88
C LEU A 5 -4.91 -32.90 9.89
N GLN A 6 -3.72 -32.84 10.49
CA GLN A 6 -2.91 -31.60 10.49
C GLN A 6 -2.31 -31.26 9.12
N ASN A 7 -2.06 -32.27 8.28
CA ASN A 7 -1.50 -32.04 6.94
C ASN A 7 -2.55 -31.66 5.89
N ILE A 8 -3.84 -31.92 6.13
CA ILE A 8 -4.91 -31.52 5.20
C ILE A 8 -5.31 -30.05 5.42
N THR A 9 -5.14 -29.52 6.63
CA THR A 9 -5.47 -28.12 6.93
C THR A 9 -4.41 -27.15 6.39
N ILE A 10 -3.14 -27.57 6.33
CA ILE A 10 -2.06 -26.79 5.72
C ILE A 10 -2.18 -26.74 4.19
N LEU A 11 -2.79 -27.75 3.56
CA LEU A 11 -2.96 -27.76 2.09
C LEU A 11 -4.04 -26.79 1.59
N ILE A 12 -5.03 -26.44 2.41
CA ILE A 12 -6.09 -25.49 2.05
C ILE A 12 -5.61 -24.03 2.21
N LEU A 13 -4.63 -23.76 3.07
CA LEU A 13 -4.05 -22.42 3.22
C LEU A 13 -3.05 -22.05 2.10
N CYS A 14 -2.47 -23.03 1.41
CA CYS A 14 -1.56 -22.82 0.28
C CYS A 14 -2.26 -22.55 -1.06
N PHE A 15 -3.60 -22.65 -1.12
CA PHE A 15 -4.33 -22.62 -2.40
C PHE A 15 -4.67 -21.21 -2.93
N ILE A 16 -4.27 -20.14 -2.24
CA ILE A 16 -4.52 -18.76 -2.67
C ILE A 16 -3.32 -18.12 -3.41
N LEU A 17 -2.14 -18.76 -3.45
CA LEU A 17 -0.94 -18.15 -4.05
C LEU A 17 -0.36 -18.85 -5.29
N ILE A 18 -1.10 -19.75 -5.94
CA ILE A 18 -0.65 -20.39 -7.18
C ILE A 18 -1.74 -20.26 -8.25
N LEU A 19 -1.73 -19.14 -8.97
CA LEU A 19 -2.31 -19.05 -10.31
C LEU A 19 -1.17 -18.85 -11.31
N ALA A 20 -0.48 -19.94 -11.61
CA ALA A 20 0.33 -20.04 -12.82
C ALA A 20 -0.62 -20.24 -14.01
N VAL A 21 -1.19 -19.15 -14.52
CA VAL A 21 -1.90 -19.18 -15.81
C VAL A 21 -0.87 -18.90 -16.89
N SER A 22 -0.36 -19.98 -17.48
CA SER A 22 0.39 -19.90 -18.73
C SER A 22 -0.57 -19.57 -19.88
N GLY A 23 -0.51 -18.35 -20.38
CA GLY A 23 -1.07 -17.99 -21.69
C GLY A 23 -1.96 -16.76 -21.68
N CYS A 24 -1.44 -15.63 -22.16
CA CYS A 24 -1.88 -14.98 -23.41
C CYS A 24 -1.04 -13.72 -23.66
N LYS A 25 -0.28 -13.73 -24.76
CA LYS A 25 0.40 -12.57 -25.35
C LYS A 25 -0.52 -11.99 -26.42
N GLU A 26 -1.56 -11.27 -26.01
CA GLU A 26 -2.26 -10.30 -26.85
C GLU A 26 -2.46 -9.05 -26.00
N ASP A 27 -2.52 -7.87 -26.61
CA ASP A 27 -2.79 -6.63 -25.89
C ASP A 27 -4.20 -6.73 -25.26
N ILE A 28 -4.27 -7.14 -23.99
CA ILE A 28 -5.53 -7.35 -23.29
C ILE A 28 -6.15 -5.98 -23.02
N ILE A 29 -7.31 -5.72 -23.62
CA ILE A 29 -8.24 -4.71 -23.11
C ILE A 29 -8.82 -5.29 -21.84
N VAL A 30 -8.34 -4.80 -20.69
CA VAL A 30 -8.85 -5.22 -19.38
C VAL A 30 -10.07 -4.37 -19.06
N ASP A 31 -11.24 -5.01 -19.03
CA ASP A 31 -12.41 -4.46 -18.36
C ASP A 31 -12.17 -4.56 -16.85
N LEU A 32 -12.01 -3.41 -16.20
CA LEU A 32 -11.81 -3.36 -14.76
C LEU A 32 -13.09 -3.82 -14.05
N PRO A 33 -13.00 -4.63 -12.99
CA PRO A 33 -14.15 -5.17 -12.29
C PRO A 33 -15.01 -4.04 -11.71
N ASP A 34 -16.32 -4.27 -11.75
CA ASP A 34 -17.32 -3.45 -11.07
C ASP A 34 -17.09 -3.50 -9.54
N ASP A 35 -17.31 -2.39 -8.83
CA ASP A 35 -16.90 -2.11 -7.44
C ASP A 35 -17.53 -3.01 -6.34
N THR A 36 -18.11 -4.15 -6.73
CA THR A 36 -19.03 -4.95 -5.89
C THR A 36 -18.34 -5.97 -4.97
N ILE A 37 -17.09 -6.37 -5.26
CA ILE A 37 -16.28 -7.19 -4.34
C ILE A 37 -14.96 -6.46 -4.07
N PRO A 38 -14.66 -6.12 -2.81
CA PRO A 38 -13.39 -5.48 -2.51
C PRO A 38 -12.23 -6.44 -2.77
N LEU A 39 -11.36 -6.11 -3.73
CA LEU A 39 -10.20 -6.92 -4.16
C LEU A 39 -9.37 -7.47 -2.99
N TYR A 40 -9.34 -6.75 -1.88
CA TYR A 40 -8.57 -7.13 -0.70
C TYR A 40 -9.09 -8.40 -0.01
N THR A 41 -10.35 -8.81 -0.16
CA THR A 41 -10.86 -10.00 0.56
C THR A 41 -10.18 -11.28 0.10
N TYR A 42 -9.50 -11.25 -1.05
CA TYR A 42 -8.67 -12.35 -1.54
C TYR A 42 -7.25 -12.36 -0.93
N VAL A 43 -6.81 -11.26 -0.31
CA VAL A 43 -5.41 -11.04 0.11
C VAL A 43 -5.29 -10.78 1.63
N LEU A 44 -6.28 -10.11 2.22
CA LEU A 44 -6.41 -9.82 3.65
C LEU A 44 -7.76 -10.31 4.14
N LEU A 45 -7.78 -11.51 4.70
CA LEU A 45 -9.02 -12.17 5.13
C LEU A 45 -9.63 -11.52 6.37
N ASP A 46 -8.81 -10.83 7.17
CA ASP A 46 -9.22 -10.02 8.33
C ASP A 46 -9.05 -8.52 8.06
N GLY A 47 -8.94 -8.12 6.80
CA GLY A 47 -8.92 -6.72 6.41
C GLY A 47 -10.17 -5.99 6.90
N GLY A 48 -9.98 -4.89 7.63
CA GLY A 48 -11.10 -4.12 8.18
C GLY A 48 -11.72 -4.68 9.46
N ILE A 49 -11.04 -5.59 10.16
CA ILE A 49 -11.33 -5.98 11.55
C ILE A 49 -10.45 -5.18 12.51
N ALA A 50 -10.98 -4.78 13.67
CA ALA A 50 -10.23 -4.03 14.66
C ALA A 50 -8.97 -4.79 15.16
N PRO A 51 -7.91 -4.06 15.53
CA PRO A 51 -6.69 -4.68 16.05
C PRO A 51 -6.99 -5.47 17.35
N PRO A 52 -6.38 -6.65 17.53
CA PRO A 52 -6.50 -7.39 18.78
C PRO A 52 -5.71 -6.68 19.90
N ALA A 53 -6.04 -6.98 21.15
CA ALA A 53 -5.54 -6.26 22.33
C ALA A 53 -4.00 -6.14 22.37
N GLU A 54 -3.28 -7.21 22.04
CA GLU A 54 -1.81 -7.23 22.02
C GLU A 54 -1.20 -6.27 20.99
N VAL A 55 -1.93 -5.93 19.93
CA VAL A 55 -1.52 -4.89 18.97
C VAL A 55 -1.92 -3.52 19.52
N VAL A 56 -3.11 -3.39 20.10
CA VAL A 56 -3.57 -2.14 20.73
C VAL A 56 -2.60 -1.65 21.80
N GLU A 57 -2.05 -2.55 22.62
CA GLU A 57 -1.06 -2.24 23.65
C GLU A 57 0.24 -1.63 23.12
N SER A 58 0.51 -1.74 21.81
CA SER A 58 1.69 -1.14 21.17
C SER A 58 1.48 0.29 20.66
N ALA A 59 0.25 0.81 20.71
CA ALA A 59 -0.03 2.20 20.38
C ALA A 59 0.67 3.15 21.35
N ILE A 60 1.29 4.21 20.83
CA ILE A 60 1.96 5.24 21.63
C ILE A 60 1.10 6.50 21.74
N TYR A 61 0.32 6.78 20.71
CA TYR A 61 -0.52 7.97 20.63
C TYR A 61 -1.99 7.61 20.77
N ASP A 62 -2.67 8.32 21.67
CA ASP A 62 -4.10 8.24 21.90
C ASP A 62 -4.83 9.19 20.93
N ILE A 63 -5.55 8.62 19.97
CA ILE A 63 -6.31 9.41 19.00
C ILE A 63 -7.69 9.84 19.54
N ASP A 64 -8.23 9.15 20.55
CA ASP A 64 -9.51 9.51 21.17
C ASP A 64 -9.33 10.85 21.90
N ALA A 65 -8.17 11.05 22.52
CA ALA A 65 -7.79 12.33 23.11
C ALA A 65 -7.75 13.47 22.07
N VAL A 66 -7.22 13.23 20.87
CA VAL A 66 -7.21 14.23 19.79
C VAL A 66 -8.64 14.54 19.32
N PHE A 67 -9.47 13.52 19.14
CA PHE A 67 -10.86 13.70 18.74
C PHE A 67 -11.66 14.53 19.76
N ALA A 68 -11.45 14.29 21.06
CA ALA A 68 -12.14 14.94 22.16
C ALA A 68 -11.65 16.36 22.50
N ASP A 69 -10.49 16.78 21.97
CA ASP A 69 -9.90 18.09 22.27
C ASP A 69 -10.69 19.24 21.61
N ASN A 70 -11.29 20.13 22.41
CA ASN A 70 -12.10 21.23 21.87
C ASN A 70 -11.28 22.47 21.48
N GLU A 71 -9.98 22.49 21.77
CA GLU A 71 -9.08 23.60 21.40
C GLU A 71 -8.54 23.45 19.97
N LEU A 72 -8.61 22.24 19.39
CA LEU A 72 -8.19 21.95 18.03
C LEU A 72 -9.33 22.15 17.02
N THR A 73 -9.00 22.77 15.89
CA THR A 73 -9.87 22.79 14.70
C THR A 73 -10.03 21.39 14.11
N THR A 74 -11.06 21.17 13.27
CA THR A 74 -11.26 19.87 12.62
C THR A 74 -10.07 19.48 11.74
N GLU A 75 -9.51 20.43 11.00
CA GLU A 75 -8.34 20.26 10.15
C GLU A 75 -7.10 19.84 10.98
N GLU A 76 -6.85 20.49 12.11
CA GLU A 76 -5.76 20.12 13.02
C GLU A 76 -5.95 18.72 13.61
N LYS A 77 -7.17 18.36 14.00
CA LYS A 77 -7.49 17.00 14.47
C LYS A 77 -7.21 15.97 13.39
N VAL A 78 -7.68 16.20 12.17
CA VAL A 78 -7.47 15.28 11.05
C VAL A 78 -5.98 15.08 10.80
N ALA A 79 -5.20 16.16 10.71
CA ALA A 79 -3.76 16.06 10.52
C ALA A 79 -3.05 15.30 11.64
N LEU A 80 -3.39 15.60 12.91
CA LEU A 80 -2.80 14.93 14.06
C LEU A 80 -3.16 13.46 14.14
N MET A 81 -4.42 13.09 13.90
CA MET A 81 -4.87 11.70 13.93
C MET A 81 -4.18 10.86 12.84
N LEU A 82 -4.03 11.39 11.63
CA LEU A 82 -3.28 10.72 10.55
C LEU A 82 -1.81 10.53 10.92
N LYS A 83 -1.18 11.58 11.45
CA LYS A 83 0.22 11.54 11.90
C LYS A 83 0.42 10.53 13.02
N TYR A 84 -0.44 10.56 14.03
CA TYR A 84 -0.38 9.66 15.18
C TYR A 84 -0.65 8.22 14.78
N SER A 85 -1.58 7.99 13.85
CA SER A 85 -1.81 6.65 13.31
C SER A 85 -0.58 6.11 12.57
N ALA A 86 0.05 6.92 11.72
CA ALA A 86 1.30 6.53 11.07
C ALA A 86 2.42 6.22 12.08
N TYR A 87 2.52 6.97 13.18
CA TYR A 87 3.45 6.64 14.26
C TYR A 87 3.09 5.33 14.97
N ASN A 88 1.82 5.10 15.29
CA ASN A 88 1.37 3.86 15.89
C ASN A 88 1.71 2.66 14.99
N GLU A 89 1.55 2.75 13.66
CA GLU A 89 1.98 1.70 12.72
C GLU A 89 3.48 1.36 12.81
N THR A 90 4.35 2.35 13.09
CA THR A 90 5.78 2.05 13.28
C THR A 90 6.09 1.25 14.54
N LYS A 91 5.13 1.18 15.46
CA LYS A 91 5.25 0.55 16.78
C LYS A 91 4.39 -0.69 16.90
N ALA A 92 3.43 -0.86 15.98
CA ALA A 92 2.62 -2.05 15.83
C ALA A 92 3.48 -3.31 15.94
N TYR A 93 3.11 -4.21 16.85
CA TYR A 93 3.74 -5.52 16.97
C TYR A 93 3.72 -6.29 15.64
N ARG A 94 2.62 -6.14 14.90
CA ARG A 94 2.43 -6.65 13.55
C ARG A 94 1.36 -5.83 12.81
N TYR A 95 1.51 -5.71 11.50
CA TYR A 95 0.46 -5.23 10.63
C TYR A 95 0.76 -5.61 9.19
N SER A 96 -0.29 -5.70 8.40
CA SER A 96 -0.25 -5.93 6.96
C SER A 96 -1.19 -4.97 6.27
N TYR A 97 -0.90 -4.65 5.01
CA TYR A 97 -1.80 -3.88 4.19
C TYR A 97 -1.75 -4.33 2.73
N PHE A 98 -2.85 -4.06 2.05
CA PHE A 98 -2.98 -4.22 0.61
C PHE A 98 -3.35 -2.87 0.02
N ASN A 99 -2.52 -2.39 -0.92
CA ASN A 99 -2.76 -1.20 -1.72
C ASN A 99 -3.12 -1.64 -3.13
N SER A 100 -4.27 -1.18 -3.63
CA SER A 100 -4.66 -1.21 -5.03
C SER A 100 -4.84 0.21 -5.52
N THR A 101 -4.04 0.59 -6.52
CA THR A 101 -4.11 1.89 -7.18
C THR A 101 -4.37 1.69 -8.66
N ILE A 102 -5.37 2.37 -9.19
CA ILE A 102 -5.67 2.39 -10.62
C ILE A 102 -5.69 3.84 -11.06
N GLY A 103 -4.94 4.16 -12.10
CA GLY A 103 -4.87 5.52 -12.59
C GLY A 103 -4.49 5.61 -14.05
N THR A 104 -4.88 6.70 -14.69
CA THR A 104 -4.41 7.06 -16.03
C THR A 104 -3.16 7.90 -15.91
N THR A 105 -2.17 7.65 -16.75
CA THR A 105 -0.98 8.48 -16.86
C THR A 105 -0.70 8.86 -18.30
N SER A 106 -0.23 10.09 -18.50
CA SER A 106 0.30 10.60 -19.75
C SER A 106 1.77 10.93 -19.58
N LEU A 107 2.60 10.52 -20.52
CA LEU A 107 4.04 10.74 -20.60
C LEU A 107 4.37 11.28 -21.99
N SER A 108 4.29 12.60 -22.14
CA SER A 108 4.36 13.28 -23.45
C SER A 108 3.28 12.75 -24.41
N ASN A 109 3.66 12.13 -25.53
CA ASN A 109 2.71 11.54 -26.50
C ASN A 109 2.26 10.12 -26.13
N ASN A 110 2.83 9.55 -25.08
CA ASN A 110 2.45 8.24 -24.59
C ASN A 110 1.40 8.38 -23.49
N SER A 111 0.48 7.43 -23.38
CA SER A 111 -0.52 7.37 -22.32
C SER A 111 -0.94 5.93 -22.06
N GLY A 112 -1.60 5.71 -20.93
CA GLY A 112 -2.15 4.42 -20.58
C GLY A 112 -2.78 4.43 -19.20
N THR A 113 -3.41 3.31 -18.86
CA THR A 113 -3.85 3.04 -17.49
C THR A 113 -2.76 2.23 -16.80
N LEU A 114 -2.45 2.58 -15.56
CA LEU A 114 -1.53 1.85 -14.70
C LEU A 114 -2.31 1.22 -13.56
N ILE A 115 -2.14 -0.08 -13.41
CA ILE A 115 -2.60 -0.83 -12.25
C ILE A 115 -1.38 -1.07 -11.37
N TYR A 116 -1.44 -0.61 -10.13
CA TYR A 116 -0.41 -0.81 -9.12
C TYR A 116 -1.03 -1.58 -7.96
N GLN A 117 -0.40 -2.68 -7.59
CA GLN A 117 -0.77 -3.43 -6.39
C GLN A 117 0.45 -3.67 -5.52
N ARG A 118 0.28 -3.43 -4.22
CA ARG A 118 1.31 -3.72 -3.24
C ARG A 118 0.72 -4.42 -2.04
N PHE A 119 1.37 -5.52 -1.68
CA PHE A 119 1.04 -6.28 -0.50
C PHE A 119 2.23 -6.27 0.45
N ARG A 120 2.01 -5.84 1.67
CA ARG A 120 3.07 -5.80 2.68
C ARG A 120 2.59 -6.39 3.98
N LYS A 121 3.49 -7.15 4.61
CA LYS A 121 3.37 -7.70 5.96
C LYS A 121 4.58 -7.29 6.77
N GLN A 122 4.37 -7.07 8.05
CA GLN A 122 5.44 -6.73 8.97
C GLN A 122 5.13 -7.26 10.36
N ASN A 123 6.14 -7.82 11.01
CA ASN A 123 6.14 -8.14 12.45
C ASN A 123 7.56 -7.93 12.99
N LEU A 124 7.77 -8.06 14.30
CA LEU A 124 9.08 -7.81 14.93
C LEU A 124 10.28 -8.57 14.31
N ASN A 125 10.05 -9.68 13.60
CA ASN A 125 11.10 -10.55 13.11
C ASN A 125 11.27 -10.51 11.58
N ALA A 126 10.27 -10.02 10.85
CA ALA A 126 10.26 -10.07 9.40
C ALA A 126 9.46 -8.95 8.74
N LYS A 127 9.87 -8.62 7.51
CA LYS A 127 9.15 -7.75 6.57
C LYS A 127 9.01 -8.46 5.24
N TYR A 128 7.81 -8.57 4.71
CA TYR A 128 7.54 -9.11 3.38
C TYR A 128 6.77 -8.08 2.56
N ASP A 129 7.23 -7.77 1.35
CA ASP A 129 6.71 -6.70 0.52
C ASP A 129 6.73 -7.12 -0.95
N VAL A 130 5.56 -7.24 -1.54
CA VAL A 130 5.33 -7.58 -2.94
C VAL A 130 4.80 -6.34 -3.64
N THR A 131 5.44 -5.92 -4.73
CA THR A 131 4.99 -4.81 -5.57
C THR A 131 4.82 -5.31 -7.00
N LEU A 132 3.64 -5.08 -7.57
CA LEU A 132 3.28 -5.40 -8.94
C LEU A 132 2.76 -4.14 -9.64
N LYS A 133 3.22 -3.90 -10.87
CA LYS A 133 2.76 -2.81 -11.73
C LYS A 133 2.53 -3.33 -13.14
N LEU A 134 1.35 -3.02 -13.67
CA LEU A 134 0.94 -3.44 -15.00
C LEU A 134 0.33 -2.25 -15.74
N PRO A 135 0.98 -1.73 -16.80
CA PRO A 135 0.32 -0.83 -17.72
C PRO A 135 -0.67 -1.63 -18.59
N VAL A 136 -1.88 -1.09 -18.76
CA VAL A 136 -2.93 -1.63 -19.63
C VAL A 136 -3.47 -0.51 -20.53
N ASN A 137 -4.06 -0.87 -21.67
CA ASN A 137 -4.63 0.08 -22.62
C ASN A 137 -3.68 1.24 -22.94
N HIS A 138 -2.42 0.92 -23.27
CA HIS A 138 -1.34 1.91 -23.33
C HIS A 138 -0.55 1.88 -24.64
N ASN A 139 0.10 3.00 -24.96
CA ASN A 139 1.05 3.11 -26.09
C ASN A 139 2.47 3.46 -25.64
N PHE A 140 2.81 3.23 -24.36
CA PHE A 140 4.16 3.46 -23.81
C PHE A 140 5.28 2.85 -24.66
N ASP A 141 6.30 3.67 -24.96
CA ASP A 141 7.55 3.22 -25.55
C ASP A 141 8.34 2.31 -24.59
N ALA A 142 9.43 1.70 -25.07
CA ALA A 142 10.23 0.76 -24.27
C ALA A 142 10.83 1.38 -22.99
N ILE A 143 11.17 2.68 -23.01
CA ILE A 143 11.74 3.38 -21.86
C ILE A 143 10.63 3.61 -20.83
N ALA A 144 9.45 4.08 -21.29
CA ALA A 144 8.28 4.23 -20.45
C ALA A 144 7.86 2.90 -19.80
N LYS A 145 7.70 1.83 -20.60
CA LYS A 145 7.38 0.48 -20.11
C LYS A 145 8.33 0.02 -19.00
N PHE A 146 9.64 0.29 -19.14
CA PHE A 146 10.64 -0.14 -18.17
C PHE A 146 10.40 0.38 -16.73
N PHE A 147 9.81 1.56 -16.55
CA PHE A 147 9.55 2.09 -15.20
C PHE A 147 8.08 2.05 -14.77
N VAL A 148 7.14 1.81 -15.70
CA VAL A 148 5.72 1.61 -15.37
C VAL A 148 5.35 0.12 -15.19
N THR A 149 6.24 -0.80 -15.55
CA THR A 149 6.11 -2.23 -15.23
C THR A 149 7.09 -2.60 -14.12
N ASP A 150 6.63 -3.36 -13.13
CA ASP A 150 7.46 -3.84 -12.04
C ASP A 150 6.84 -5.10 -11.43
N SER A 151 7.67 -6.08 -11.09
CA SER A 151 7.27 -7.26 -10.34
C SER A 151 8.39 -7.57 -9.36
N THR A 152 8.23 -7.21 -8.09
CA THR A 152 9.29 -7.40 -7.09
C THR A 152 8.78 -7.97 -5.78
N ILE A 153 9.63 -8.79 -5.17
CA ILE A 153 9.52 -9.19 -3.77
C ILE A 153 10.74 -8.68 -3.01
N ARG A 154 10.49 -8.17 -1.82
CA ARG A 154 11.49 -7.84 -0.81
C ARG A 154 11.11 -8.55 0.48
N LEU A 155 11.98 -9.42 0.95
CA LEU A 155 11.84 -10.10 2.22
C LEU A 155 13.04 -9.77 3.10
N VAL A 156 12.78 -9.32 4.32
CA VAL A 156 13.77 -9.25 5.39
C VAL A 156 13.37 -10.25 6.45
N SER A 157 14.25 -11.19 6.78
CA SER A 157 14.02 -12.21 7.79
C SER A 157 15.37 -12.73 8.29
N GLU A 158 15.48 -13.04 9.58
CA GLU A 158 16.70 -13.63 10.17
C GLU A 158 17.96 -12.79 9.93
N GLY A 159 17.83 -11.46 9.92
CA GLY A 159 18.93 -10.53 9.66
C GLY A 159 19.43 -10.52 8.22
N LYS A 160 18.63 -11.04 7.28
CA LYS A 160 18.95 -11.14 5.86
C LYS A 160 17.88 -10.48 5.00
N TYR A 161 18.34 -9.81 3.95
CA TYR A 161 17.53 -9.26 2.87
C TYR A 161 17.59 -10.14 1.63
N PHE A 162 16.40 -10.41 1.08
CA PHE A 162 16.18 -11.20 -0.11
C PHE A 162 15.34 -10.39 -1.09
N ARG A 163 15.95 -9.99 -2.20
CA ARG A 163 15.24 -9.40 -3.34
C ARG A 163 15.03 -10.41 -4.45
N MET A 164 13.81 -10.49 -4.93
CA MET A 164 13.44 -11.28 -6.11
C MET A 164 12.72 -10.39 -7.12
N SER A 165 12.91 -10.69 -8.40
CA SER A 165 12.21 -10.05 -9.51
C SER A 165 11.32 -11.09 -10.19
N GLY A 166 10.11 -10.70 -10.50
CA GLY A 166 9.17 -11.51 -11.25
C GLY A 166 9.35 -11.35 -12.75
N ASP A 167 8.61 -12.15 -13.50
CA ASP A 167 8.32 -11.85 -14.89
C ASP A 167 7.27 -10.71 -14.96
N ASP A 168 6.87 -10.30 -16.17
CA ASP A 168 5.85 -9.27 -16.34
C ASP A 168 4.56 -9.64 -15.58
N ALA A 169 4.01 -8.66 -14.87
CA ALA A 169 2.76 -8.85 -14.14
C ALA A 169 1.62 -9.17 -15.11
N THR A 170 0.68 -10.01 -14.69
CA THR A 170 -0.53 -10.35 -15.44
C THR A 170 -1.77 -10.03 -14.62
N TYR A 171 -2.86 -9.68 -15.31
CA TYR A 171 -4.15 -9.37 -14.69
C TYR A 171 -4.99 -10.64 -14.54
N CYS A 172 -5.45 -10.94 -13.33
CA CYS A 172 -6.29 -12.10 -13.05
C CYS A 172 -7.78 -11.72 -13.06
N GLU A 173 -8.66 -12.70 -13.30
CA GLU A 173 -10.12 -12.48 -13.34
C GLU A 173 -10.70 -11.91 -12.04
N ASN A 174 -10.06 -12.18 -10.90
CA ASN A 174 -10.46 -11.63 -9.60
C ASN A 174 -9.95 -10.20 -9.35
N GLY A 175 -9.35 -9.57 -10.36
CA GLY A 175 -8.80 -8.22 -10.32
C GLY A 175 -7.44 -8.07 -9.61
N LEU A 176 -6.80 -9.17 -9.22
CA LEU A 176 -5.44 -9.17 -8.70
C LEU A 176 -4.39 -9.24 -9.82
N LEU A 177 -3.24 -8.65 -9.56
CA LEU A 177 -2.04 -8.86 -10.35
C LEU A 177 -1.30 -10.11 -9.85
N SER A 178 -0.70 -10.85 -10.78
CA SER A 178 0.18 -11.98 -10.47
C SER A 178 1.46 -11.91 -11.31
N SER A 179 2.48 -12.68 -10.93
CA SER A 179 3.73 -12.84 -11.70
C SER A 179 3.93 -14.32 -12.03
N GLY A 180 4.33 -14.63 -13.27
CA GLY A 180 4.50 -16.01 -13.78
C GLY A 180 5.66 -16.80 -13.16
N GLY A 181 6.50 -16.16 -12.35
CA GLY A 181 7.59 -16.79 -11.61
C GLY A 181 8.45 -15.76 -10.87
N TRP A 182 9.38 -16.23 -10.02
CA TRP A 182 10.29 -15.38 -9.26
C TRP A 182 11.74 -15.78 -9.45
N LYS A 183 12.61 -14.80 -9.67
CA LYS A 183 14.06 -14.97 -9.86
C LYS A 183 14.82 -14.19 -8.82
N LYS A 184 15.87 -14.80 -8.25
CA LYS A 184 16.75 -14.14 -7.27
C LYS A 184 17.52 -13.01 -7.94
N VAL A 185 17.54 -11.83 -7.34
CA VAL A 185 18.29 -10.68 -7.86
C VAL A 185 19.74 -10.76 -7.39
N SER A 186 20.67 -10.95 -8.34
CA SER A 186 22.11 -11.00 -8.06
C SER A 186 22.59 -9.76 -7.30
N GLY A 187 23.43 -9.97 -6.28
CA GLY A 187 23.96 -8.90 -5.41
C GLY A 187 22.94 -8.27 -4.44
N LYS A 188 21.68 -8.70 -4.47
CA LYS A 188 20.60 -8.26 -3.56
C LYS A 188 19.84 -9.41 -2.92
N PHE A 189 20.38 -10.63 -3.02
CA PHE A 189 19.83 -11.82 -2.39
C PHE A 189 20.76 -12.29 -1.28
N ASN A 190 20.22 -12.55 -0.09
CA ASN A 190 20.96 -12.96 1.11
C ASN A 190 22.01 -11.92 1.56
N VAL A 191 21.64 -10.64 1.50
CA VAL A 191 22.47 -9.53 2.00
C VAL A 191 22.18 -9.33 3.49
N ASN A 192 23.16 -8.94 4.30
CA ASN A 192 22.87 -8.59 5.69
C ASN A 192 21.99 -7.34 5.76
N GLU A 193 20.87 -7.41 6.47
CA GLU A 193 20.00 -6.26 6.75
C GLU A 193 19.32 -6.49 8.09
N ASN A 194 19.38 -5.48 8.97
CA ASN A 194 18.68 -5.57 10.24
C ASN A 194 17.21 -5.18 10.05
N ILE A 195 16.29 -5.97 10.61
CA ILE A 195 14.86 -5.69 10.54
C ILE A 195 14.53 -4.29 11.07
N SER A 196 15.26 -3.78 12.08
CA SER A 196 15.05 -2.42 12.61
C SER A 196 15.36 -1.32 11.59
N GLU A 197 16.30 -1.57 10.66
CA GLU A 197 16.59 -0.65 9.56
C GLU A 197 15.44 -0.63 8.55
N SER A 198 14.78 -1.78 8.39
CA SER A 198 13.66 -2.00 7.47
C SER A 198 12.30 -1.55 8.01
N GLN A 199 12.19 -1.27 9.32
CA GLN A 199 10.98 -0.89 10.06
C GLN A 199 11.05 0.55 10.58
N ASN A 200 11.55 1.46 9.75
CA ASN A 200 11.64 2.87 10.13
C ASN A 200 10.38 3.66 9.73
N TYR A 201 10.23 4.85 10.32
CA TYR A 201 9.09 5.75 10.07
C TYR A 201 8.93 6.12 8.59
N VAL A 202 10.03 6.37 7.88
CA VAL A 202 10.00 6.72 6.45
C VAL A 202 9.44 5.56 5.60
N ASP A 203 9.71 4.31 5.98
CA ASP A 203 9.20 3.13 5.30
C ASP A 203 7.74 2.80 5.65
N ALA A 204 7.29 3.16 6.86
CA ALA A 204 5.88 3.06 7.27
C ALA A 204 5.03 4.16 6.62
N GLN A 205 5.56 5.38 6.49
CA GLN A 205 4.90 6.47 5.77
C GLN A 205 4.58 6.11 4.30
N LYS A 206 5.38 5.27 3.65
CA LYS A 206 5.09 4.72 2.30
C LYS A 206 3.91 3.74 2.24
N SER A 207 3.30 3.40 3.37
CA SER A 207 2.12 2.54 3.45
C SER A 207 0.80 3.28 3.68
N ALA A 208 0.88 4.58 3.98
CA ALA A 208 -0.25 5.47 4.22
C ALA A 208 0.08 6.87 3.66
N ILE A 209 -0.33 7.94 4.35
CA ILE A 209 0.05 9.31 3.98
C ILE A 209 1.53 9.51 4.29
N ASN A 210 2.29 9.82 3.24
CA ASN A 210 3.74 9.80 3.24
C ASN A 210 4.39 11.14 3.67
N TYR A 211 3.60 12.06 4.21
CA TYR A 211 4.00 13.44 4.54
C TYR A 211 3.11 14.04 5.65
N ASP A 212 3.58 15.12 6.26
CA ASP A 212 2.88 15.80 7.35
C ASP A 212 1.74 16.66 6.78
N CYS A 213 0.50 16.42 7.23
CA CYS A 213 -0.68 17.15 6.75
C CYS A 213 -0.99 18.43 7.54
N THR A 214 -0.25 18.76 8.61
CA THR A 214 -0.62 19.77 9.63
C THR A 214 -0.95 21.15 9.07
N ASN A 215 -0.45 21.52 7.89
CA ASN A 215 -0.66 22.85 7.29
C ASN A 215 -1.24 22.82 5.87
N ILE A 216 -1.63 21.65 5.36
CA ILE A 216 -2.04 21.51 3.95
C ILE A 216 -3.46 21.00 3.79
N ILE A 217 -4.20 20.79 4.88
CA ILE A 217 -5.62 20.42 4.81
C ILE A 217 -6.43 21.67 4.48
N ALA A 218 -7.26 21.58 3.43
CA ALA A 218 -8.17 22.64 3.06
C ALA A 218 -9.34 22.75 4.04
N GLU A 219 -9.94 23.94 4.13
CA GLU A 219 -11.16 24.16 4.91
C GLU A 219 -12.29 23.22 4.46
N GLY A 220 -13.07 22.74 5.43
CA GLY A 220 -14.23 21.87 5.17
C GLY A 220 -13.92 20.39 5.38
N ALA A 221 -12.85 20.08 6.13
CA ALA A 221 -12.60 18.73 6.59
C ALA A 221 -13.75 18.23 7.48
N ALA A 222 -14.03 16.94 7.40
CA ALA A 222 -15.04 16.25 8.21
C ALA A 222 -14.40 15.13 9.02
N LEU A 223 -14.86 14.99 10.26
CA LEU A 223 -14.39 13.99 11.22
C LEU A 223 -15.59 13.43 11.98
N GLU A 224 -15.81 12.12 11.88
CA GLU A 224 -16.94 11.43 12.49
C GLU A 224 -16.50 10.15 13.20
N LEU A 225 -17.14 9.82 14.33
CA LEU A 225 -17.03 8.52 14.97
C LEU A 225 -18.10 7.59 14.40
N ILE A 226 -17.69 6.43 13.92
CA ILE A 226 -18.56 5.38 13.40
C ILE A 226 -18.51 4.16 14.34
N GLU A 227 -19.68 3.73 14.79
CA GLU A 227 -19.85 2.49 15.54
C GLU A 227 -20.04 1.31 14.58
N SER A 228 -19.27 0.23 14.77
CA SER A 228 -19.36 -0.99 13.94
C SER A 228 -19.21 -2.25 14.78
N VAL A 229 -19.72 -3.37 14.27
CA VAL A 229 -19.62 -4.67 14.95
C VAL A 229 -18.18 -5.20 14.97
N GLU A 230 -17.36 -4.80 14.00
CA GLU A 230 -15.94 -5.14 13.90
C GLU A 230 -15.05 -4.23 14.76
N GLY A 231 -15.62 -3.17 15.36
CA GLY A 231 -14.93 -2.16 16.16
C GLY A 231 -15.33 -0.74 15.75
N ASN A 232 -15.16 0.21 16.67
CA ASN A 232 -15.44 1.62 16.39
C ASN A 232 -14.23 2.27 15.70
N TYR A 233 -14.49 3.21 14.81
CA TYR A 233 -13.44 3.92 14.09
C TYR A 233 -13.85 5.36 13.80
N TYR A 234 -12.86 6.22 13.62
CA TYR A 234 -13.03 7.56 13.11
C TYR A 234 -12.91 7.57 11.60
N ARG A 235 -13.86 8.22 10.92
CA ARG A 235 -13.74 8.54 9.50
C ARG A 235 -13.34 10.00 9.33
N LEU A 236 -12.28 10.20 8.57
CA LEU A 236 -11.75 11.50 8.20
C LEU A 236 -11.98 11.69 6.70
N THR A 237 -12.62 12.79 6.30
CA THR A 237 -12.83 13.15 4.89
C THR A 237 -12.36 14.57 4.66
N PHE A 238 -11.39 14.77 3.77
CA PHE A 238 -10.79 16.09 3.56
C PHE A 238 -10.12 16.19 2.18
N SER A 239 -9.90 17.43 1.75
CA SER A 239 -9.08 17.75 0.58
C SER A 239 -7.82 18.48 1.01
N VAL A 240 -6.78 18.40 0.19
CA VAL A 240 -5.54 19.15 0.40
C VAL A 240 -5.62 20.50 -0.31
N ASP A 241 -5.21 21.57 0.37
CA ASP A 241 -4.96 22.87 -0.24
C ASP A 241 -3.73 22.76 -1.14
N ILE A 242 -3.99 22.60 -2.44
CA ILE A 242 -2.95 22.41 -3.45
C ILE A 242 -2.03 23.63 -3.59
N VAL A 243 -2.47 24.84 -3.26
CA VAL A 243 -1.63 26.03 -3.33
C VAL A 243 -0.60 25.98 -2.21
N VAL A 244 -1.03 25.67 -1.00
CA VAL A 244 -0.12 25.52 0.14
C VAL A 244 0.79 24.30 -0.06
N ALA A 245 0.23 23.15 -0.44
CA ALA A 245 0.97 21.91 -0.67
C ALA A 245 2.04 22.04 -1.78
N ASN A 246 1.74 22.72 -2.89
CA ASN A 246 2.71 22.92 -3.97
C ASN A 246 3.79 23.97 -3.64
N ASN A 247 3.53 24.85 -2.67
CA ASN A 247 4.53 25.79 -2.15
C ASN A 247 5.37 25.20 -1.01
N ASP A 248 4.92 24.11 -0.38
CA ASP A 248 5.70 23.39 0.62
C ASP A 248 6.72 22.45 -0.04
N SER A 249 8.00 22.72 0.24
CA SER A 249 9.11 21.92 -0.27
C SER A 249 9.09 20.48 0.24
N ALA A 250 8.63 20.23 1.47
CA ALA A 250 8.60 18.87 2.02
C ALA A 250 7.58 18.02 1.24
N THR A 251 6.37 18.54 1.04
CA THR A 251 5.30 17.90 0.26
C THR A 251 5.73 17.65 -1.19
N THR A 252 6.23 18.66 -1.90
CA THR A 252 6.63 18.49 -3.32
C THR A 252 7.86 17.62 -3.50
N ASN A 253 8.81 17.61 -2.57
CA ASN A 253 9.94 16.69 -2.63
C ASN A 253 9.49 15.24 -2.44
N LYS A 254 8.49 15.00 -1.60
CA LYS A 254 7.91 13.66 -1.45
C LYS A 254 7.24 13.18 -2.73
N LEU A 255 6.43 14.04 -3.35
CA LEU A 255 5.82 13.73 -4.64
C LEU A 255 6.87 13.43 -5.74
N LYS A 256 8.00 14.15 -5.73
CA LYS A 256 9.16 13.87 -6.61
C LYS A 256 9.81 12.53 -6.32
N GLU A 257 10.01 12.17 -5.05
CA GLU A 257 10.59 10.89 -4.65
C GLU A 257 9.71 9.72 -5.08
N ASP A 258 8.41 9.79 -4.80
CA ASP A 258 7.46 8.70 -5.06
C ASP A 258 7.29 8.44 -6.56
N ASN A 259 7.39 9.49 -7.40
CA ASN A 259 7.26 9.38 -8.85
C ASN A 259 8.60 9.35 -9.60
N GLY A 260 9.74 9.52 -8.91
CA GLY A 260 11.06 9.65 -9.54
C GLY A 260 11.15 10.82 -10.53
N GLY A 261 10.53 11.95 -10.17
CA GLY A 261 10.31 13.11 -11.04
C GLY A 261 10.95 14.42 -10.54
N ASN A 262 10.73 15.50 -11.29
CA ASN A 262 11.11 16.88 -10.97
C ASN A 262 9.97 17.83 -11.33
N ASN A 263 9.95 19.04 -10.73
CA ASN A 263 8.90 20.04 -10.96
C ASN A 263 7.49 19.45 -10.83
N MET A 264 7.29 18.60 -9.82
CA MET A 264 6.04 17.92 -9.58
C MET A 264 5.13 18.81 -8.73
N GLY A 265 3.83 18.79 -9.02
CA GLY A 265 2.80 19.44 -8.21
C GLY A 265 1.46 18.71 -8.30
N TYR A 266 0.68 18.78 -7.23
CA TYR A 266 -0.68 18.26 -7.18
C TYR A 266 -1.64 19.20 -7.91
N LYS A 267 -2.59 18.62 -8.64
CA LYS A 267 -3.77 19.30 -9.20
C LYS A 267 -4.96 19.22 -8.25
N TYR A 268 -5.09 18.09 -7.57
CA TYR A 268 -6.01 17.88 -6.47
C TYR A 268 -5.57 16.65 -5.70
N LEU A 269 -6.04 16.56 -4.45
CA LEU A 269 -5.91 15.37 -3.62
C LEU A 269 -7.06 15.37 -2.62
N ASN A 270 -7.94 14.39 -2.74
CA ASN A 270 -9.10 14.16 -1.88
C ASN A 270 -8.88 12.85 -1.15
N ILE A 271 -9.07 12.84 0.17
CA ILE A 271 -8.77 11.70 1.02
C ILE A 271 -9.99 11.34 1.86
N THR A 272 -10.26 10.04 1.95
CA THR A 272 -11.09 9.44 2.99
C THR A 272 -10.26 8.39 3.71
N ALA A 273 -10.02 8.59 5.01
CA ALA A 273 -9.32 7.63 5.86
C ALA A 273 -10.25 7.15 6.96
N ASP A 274 -10.13 5.88 7.32
CA ASP A 274 -10.74 5.33 8.53
C ASP A 274 -9.61 4.93 9.49
N ILE A 275 -9.70 5.32 10.75
CA ILE A 275 -8.72 4.99 11.82
C ILE A 275 -9.49 4.38 12.98
N TRP A 276 -9.13 3.16 13.38
CA TRP A 276 -9.70 2.53 14.58
C TRP A 276 -9.50 3.41 15.81
N THR A 277 -10.44 3.43 16.76
CA THR A 277 -10.29 4.20 18.02
C THR A 277 -9.01 3.85 18.78
N SER A 278 -8.49 2.63 18.59
CA SER A 278 -7.18 2.21 19.09
C SER A 278 -5.97 2.92 18.46
N GLY A 279 -6.15 3.84 17.52
CA GLY A 279 -5.04 4.60 16.92
C GLY A 279 -4.43 4.02 15.65
N PHE A 280 -4.95 2.91 15.12
CA PHE A 280 -4.37 2.20 13.97
C PHE A 280 -5.20 2.40 12.69
N MET A 281 -4.55 2.39 11.53
CA MET A 281 -5.24 2.61 10.26
C MET A 281 -6.23 1.48 9.98
N ARG A 282 -7.41 1.80 9.46
CA ARG A 282 -8.37 0.81 8.96
C ARG A 282 -8.36 0.75 7.45
N THR A 283 -8.62 1.90 6.83
CA THR A 283 -8.55 2.07 5.37
C THR A 283 -8.04 3.45 5.02
N TYR A 284 -7.45 3.57 3.84
CA TYR A 284 -7.07 4.84 3.23
C TYR A 284 -7.53 4.85 1.78
N ARG A 285 -8.28 5.88 1.41
CA ARG A 285 -8.74 6.11 0.04
C ARG A 285 -8.27 7.48 -0.38
N ALA A 286 -7.73 7.57 -1.59
CA ALA A 286 -7.39 8.86 -2.16
C ALA A 286 -7.76 8.94 -3.63
N GLU A 287 -8.31 10.07 -4.03
CA GLU A 287 -8.39 10.48 -5.43
C GLU A 287 -7.36 11.59 -5.61
N GLU A 288 -6.37 11.36 -6.46
CA GLU A 288 -5.29 12.32 -6.66
C GLU A 288 -5.01 12.56 -8.13
N SER A 289 -4.52 13.77 -8.42
CA SER A 289 -3.90 14.08 -9.69
C SER A 289 -2.67 14.94 -9.50
N TRP A 290 -1.65 14.70 -10.31
CA TRP A 290 -0.43 15.49 -10.32
C TRP A 290 0.08 15.72 -11.75
N GLU A 291 0.97 16.69 -11.88
CA GLU A 291 1.76 16.92 -13.09
C GLU A 291 3.23 17.21 -12.75
N GLY A 292 4.12 16.95 -13.69
CA GLY A 292 5.54 17.28 -13.55
C GLY A 292 6.41 16.65 -14.63
N ASN A 293 7.69 16.42 -14.33
CA ASN A 293 8.63 15.79 -15.26
C ASN A 293 9.16 14.46 -14.72
N ILE A 294 8.90 13.37 -15.42
CA ILE A 294 9.35 12.02 -15.04
C ILE A 294 10.70 11.72 -15.69
N LYS A 295 11.68 11.30 -14.88
CA LYS A 295 13.06 10.97 -15.32
C LYS A 295 13.77 12.06 -16.15
N LYS A 296 13.30 13.31 -16.10
CA LYS A 296 13.76 14.45 -16.93
C LYS A 296 13.53 14.28 -18.45
N ILE A 297 12.75 13.27 -18.86
CA ILE A 297 12.55 12.92 -20.28
C ILE A 297 11.09 13.14 -20.69
N TYR A 298 10.15 12.90 -19.77
CA TYR A 298 8.72 13.00 -20.05
C TYR A 298 8.09 14.12 -19.25
N GLN A 299 7.27 14.95 -19.90
CA GLN A 299 6.27 15.73 -19.19
C GLN A 299 5.13 14.77 -18.85
N GLY A 300 4.87 14.62 -17.56
CA GLY A 300 3.99 13.62 -17.00
C GLY A 300 2.75 14.24 -16.37
N THR A 301 1.61 13.59 -16.55
CA THR A 301 0.44 13.78 -15.68
C THR A 301 -0.05 12.43 -15.22
N ALA A 302 -0.68 12.40 -14.04
CA ALA A 302 -1.45 11.25 -13.62
C ALA A 302 -2.74 11.69 -12.92
N GLN A 303 -3.72 10.80 -12.99
CA GLN A 303 -4.91 10.80 -12.16
C GLN A 303 -5.06 9.37 -11.64
N SER A 304 -5.28 9.20 -10.35
CA SER A 304 -5.39 7.87 -9.75
C SER A 304 -6.38 7.81 -8.61
N ASN A 305 -6.96 6.62 -8.46
CA ASN A 305 -7.73 6.20 -7.31
C ASN A 305 -6.90 5.19 -6.53
N ILE A 306 -6.62 5.50 -5.28
CA ILE A 306 -5.84 4.70 -4.36
C ILE A 306 -6.80 4.10 -3.34
N TYR A 307 -6.68 2.80 -3.10
CA TYR A 307 -7.37 2.11 -2.03
C TYR A 307 -6.39 1.25 -1.23
N ILE A 308 -6.29 1.50 0.06
CA ILE A 308 -5.48 0.74 1.00
C ILE A 308 -6.37 0.23 2.12
N VAL A 309 -6.22 -1.03 2.47
CA VAL A 309 -6.83 -1.65 3.65
C VAL A 309 -5.76 -2.29 4.52
N PHE A 310 -5.98 -2.24 5.83
CA PHE A 310 -5.04 -2.74 6.84
C PHE A 310 -5.63 -3.94 7.58
N SER A 311 -4.73 -4.81 8.06
CA SER A 311 -5.06 -5.95 8.91
C SER A 311 -3.95 -6.19 9.94
N TYR A 312 -4.39 -6.49 11.16
CA TYR A 312 -3.54 -6.71 12.34
C TYR A 312 -3.62 -8.15 12.86
N SER A 313 -4.35 -9.02 12.15
CA SER A 313 -4.52 -10.41 12.55
C SER A 313 -3.24 -11.22 12.35
N GLU A 314 -3.08 -12.31 13.10
CA GLU A 314 -1.99 -13.26 12.89
C GLU A 314 -2.04 -13.91 11.52
N ARG A 315 -3.26 -14.23 11.07
CA ARG A 315 -3.51 -14.92 9.79
C ARG A 315 -2.99 -14.10 8.62
N ASP A 316 -3.32 -12.82 8.55
CA ASP A 316 -2.89 -11.96 7.45
C ASP A 316 -1.40 -11.61 7.54
N ASN A 317 -0.82 -11.67 8.73
CA ASN A 317 0.61 -11.44 8.98
C ASN A 317 1.49 -12.71 8.88
N ASP A 318 0.93 -13.85 8.44
CA ASP A 318 1.72 -15.06 8.20
C ASP A 318 2.75 -14.85 7.07
N MET A 319 4.02 -15.12 7.38
CA MET A 319 5.16 -14.94 6.48
C MET A 319 5.49 -16.20 5.67
N SER A 320 4.79 -17.32 5.90
CA SER A 320 5.08 -18.62 5.30
C SER A 320 5.18 -18.57 3.77
N GLY A 321 4.28 -17.84 3.09
CA GLY A 321 4.31 -17.68 1.63
C GLY A 321 5.57 -16.99 1.12
N GLY A 322 6.01 -15.91 1.79
CA GLY A 322 7.25 -15.21 1.43
C GLY A 322 8.50 -16.07 1.64
N ILE A 323 8.50 -16.86 2.71
CA ILE A 323 9.58 -17.82 3.02
C ILE A 323 9.62 -18.93 1.97
N ALA A 324 8.47 -19.48 1.57
CA ALA A 324 8.38 -20.51 0.54
C ALA A 324 8.92 -20.04 -0.81
N ILE A 325 8.59 -18.81 -1.23
CA ILE A 325 9.12 -18.22 -2.48
C ILE A 325 10.64 -18.01 -2.37
N LYS A 326 11.14 -17.49 -1.23
CA LYS A 326 12.60 -17.36 -0.98
C LYS A 326 13.33 -18.69 -1.18
N ASP A 327 12.72 -19.78 -0.71
CA ASP A 327 13.28 -21.13 -0.76
C ASP A 327 13.05 -21.85 -2.09
N GLY A 328 12.36 -21.21 -3.05
CA GLY A 328 12.08 -21.76 -4.38
C GLY A 328 11.07 -22.91 -4.35
N LEU A 329 10.19 -22.91 -3.35
CA LEU A 329 9.11 -23.90 -3.20
C LEU A 329 7.84 -23.50 -3.98
N LEU A 330 7.78 -22.24 -4.44
CA LEU A 330 6.71 -21.61 -5.22
C LEU A 330 7.36 -20.77 -6.34
#